data_AF-A0A951YES6-F1
#
_entry.id   AF-A0A951YES6-F1
#
_cell.length_a   1.000
_cell.length_b   1.000
_cell.length_c   1.000
_cell.angle_alpha   90.00
_cell.angle_beta   90.00
_cell.angle_gamma   90.00
#
_symmetry.space_group_name_H-M   'P 1'
#
loop_
_entity.id
_entity.type
_entity.pdbx_description
1 polymer ?
#
loop_
_entity_poly.entity_id
_entity_poly.type
_entity_poly.pdbx_seq_one_letter_code
_entity_poly.pdbx_strand_id
1 'polypeptide(L)'
;MKRLLFCSSLLISQIFLGHYNALALKYISVTSGNFSSTGTWLGGLIPPVNFSLGDTILIDNGHNVLLDQDITFSHAAAQLDIRGMLRSAGSEYINFNGSSKLSVSGTLDIDSMALVNVTNADINGQCNVKKLRCLIFSATGSGSLLISERLHLYGSLSNTGGHTINIAPNAEIHMAGGEIIPSGTGIFTLPSSYDV
;
A
#
# COMPACT_ATOMS: atom_id res chain seq x y z
N MET A 1 -61.40 -6.76 6.69
CA MET A 1 -60.32 -6.59 7.68
C MET A 1 -59.15 -7.57 7.43
N LYS A 2 -58.58 -7.62 6.21
CA LYS A 2 -57.49 -8.54 5.81
C LYS A 2 -56.33 -7.86 5.06
N ARG A 3 -56.41 -6.55 4.82
CA ARG A 3 -55.39 -5.79 4.05
C ARG A 3 -54.25 -5.21 4.89
N LEU A 4 -54.40 -5.12 6.21
CA LEU A 4 -53.33 -4.57 7.08
C LEU A 4 -52.20 -5.57 7.38
N LEU A 5 -52.46 -6.89 7.34
CA LEU A 5 -51.46 -7.90 7.67
C LEU A 5 -50.36 -8.06 6.60
N PHE A 6 -50.65 -7.70 5.34
CA PHE A 6 -49.71 -7.88 4.22
C PHE A 6 -48.68 -6.75 4.10
N CYS A 7 -49.02 -5.53 4.55
CA CYS A 7 -48.06 -4.41 4.59
C CYS A 7 -47.02 -4.57 5.70
N SER A 8 -47.39 -5.17 6.84
CA SER A 8 -46.49 -5.34 7.98
C SER A 8 -45.40 -6.38 7.73
N SER A 9 -45.67 -7.42 6.93
CA SER A 9 -44.67 -8.44 6.57
C SER A 9 -43.65 -7.95 5.55
N LEU A 10 -44.03 -7.03 4.66
CA LEU A 10 -43.12 -6.48 3.64
C LEU A 10 -42.08 -5.54 4.27
N LEU A 11 -42.51 -4.73 5.26
CA LEU A 11 -41.65 -3.77 5.98
C LEU A 11 -40.58 -4.47 6.84
N ILE A 12 -40.93 -5.61 7.45
CA ILE A 12 -39.97 -6.40 8.26
C ILE A 12 -38.92 -7.10 7.39
N SER A 13 -39.26 -7.50 6.15
CA SER A 13 -38.27 -8.09 5.23
C SER A 13 -37.23 -7.07 4.72
N GLN A 14 -37.60 -5.78 4.61
CA GLN A 14 -36.67 -4.73 4.17
C GLN A 14 -35.71 -4.27 5.27
N ILE A 15 -36.04 -4.50 6.55
CA ILE A 15 -35.14 -4.22 7.68
C ILE A 15 -34.09 -5.32 7.84
N PHE A 16 -34.39 -6.57 7.44
CA PHE A 16 -33.42 -7.68 7.45
C PHE A 16 -32.51 -7.76 6.21
N LEU A 17 -32.80 -6.99 5.16
CA LEU A 17 -31.80 -6.58 4.16
C LEU A 17 -30.92 -5.42 4.70
N GLY A 18 -30.81 -5.32 6.03
CA GLY A 18 -29.89 -4.44 6.71
C GLY A 18 -28.49 -4.70 6.21
N HIS A 19 -28.03 -3.81 5.35
CA HIS A 19 -26.66 -3.35 5.19
C HIS A 19 -25.67 -4.17 6.02
N TYR A 20 -25.25 -5.33 5.51
CA TYR A 20 -23.98 -5.92 5.92
C TYR A 20 -22.91 -4.96 5.42
N ASN A 21 -22.67 -3.89 6.20
CA ASN A 21 -21.44 -3.14 6.08
C ASN A 21 -20.36 -4.18 6.36
N ALA A 22 -19.70 -4.64 5.29
CA ALA A 22 -18.58 -5.54 5.43
C ALA A 22 -17.59 -4.85 6.37
N LEU A 23 -17.44 -5.41 7.57
CA LEU A 23 -16.55 -4.84 8.58
C LEU A 23 -15.14 -4.99 8.04
N ALA A 24 -14.41 -3.87 7.97
CA ALA A 24 -12.99 -3.88 7.68
C ALA A 24 -12.27 -4.80 8.67
N LEU A 25 -11.61 -5.83 8.16
CA LEU A 25 -10.80 -6.74 8.96
C LEU A 25 -9.40 -6.17 9.16
N LYS A 26 -8.79 -6.52 10.30
CA LYS A 26 -7.41 -6.18 10.60
C LYS A 26 -6.58 -7.46 10.71
N TYR A 27 -5.63 -7.62 9.81
CA TYR A 27 -4.67 -8.72 9.81
C TYR A 27 -3.40 -8.25 10.50
N ILE A 28 -3.04 -8.87 11.61
CA ILE A 28 -1.90 -8.46 12.45
C ILE A 28 -0.90 -9.60 12.49
N SER A 29 0.35 -9.34 12.09
CA SER A 29 1.42 -10.33 12.25
C SER A 29 1.67 -10.61 13.74
N VAL A 30 1.80 -11.87 14.14
CA VAL A 30 2.16 -12.29 15.51
C VAL A 30 3.53 -12.94 15.59
N THR A 31 4.14 -13.22 14.45
CA THR A 31 5.51 -13.75 14.34
C THR A 31 6.04 -13.45 12.93
N SER A 32 7.34 -13.67 12.73
CA SER A 32 7.96 -13.65 11.41
C SER A 32 7.58 -14.89 10.60
N GLY A 33 7.45 -14.76 9.28
CA GLY A 33 7.08 -15.86 8.42
C GLY A 33 6.59 -15.40 7.05
N ASN A 34 6.14 -16.35 6.24
CA ASN A 34 5.55 -16.06 4.94
C ASN A 34 4.21 -15.35 5.10
N PHE A 35 3.91 -14.45 4.16
CA PHE A 35 2.62 -13.75 4.10
C PHE A 35 1.46 -14.73 3.92
N SER A 36 1.64 -15.80 3.14
CA SER A 36 0.63 -16.84 2.94
C SER A 36 0.43 -17.81 4.14
N SER A 37 1.25 -17.72 5.19
CA SER A 37 1.23 -18.68 6.31
C SER A 37 0.21 -18.31 7.39
N THR A 38 -0.65 -19.26 7.78
CA THR A 38 -1.55 -19.10 8.93
C THR A 38 -0.80 -18.83 10.23
N GLY A 39 0.42 -19.35 10.38
CA GLY A 39 1.23 -19.13 11.58
C GLY A 39 1.70 -17.68 11.76
N THR A 40 1.75 -16.90 10.68
CA THR A 40 2.22 -15.50 10.70
C THR A 40 1.19 -14.56 11.32
N TRP A 41 -0.10 -14.87 11.22
CA TRP A 41 -1.18 -13.91 11.49
C TRP A 41 -2.01 -14.25 12.72
N LEU A 42 -2.46 -13.20 13.42
CA LEU A 42 -3.33 -13.33 14.58
C LEU A 42 -4.58 -14.15 14.23
N GLY A 43 -4.82 -15.20 15.01
CA GLY A 43 -5.96 -16.10 14.83
C GLY A 43 -5.89 -16.98 13.58
N GLY A 44 -4.74 -17.06 12.90
CA GLY A 44 -4.59 -17.84 11.67
C GLY A 44 -5.22 -17.19 10.43
N LEU A 45 -5.64 -15.93 10.53
CA LEU A 45 -6.31 -15.21 9.45
C LEU A 45 -5.30 -14.68 8.45
N ILE A 46 -5.09 -15.41 7.37
CA ILE A 46 -4.23 -14.97 6.26
C ILE A 46 -4.90 -13.78 5.55
N PRO A 47 -4.20 -12.65 5.35
CA PRO A 47 -4.73 -11.56 4.55
C PRO A 47 -5.00 -12.00 3.11
N PRO A 48 -6.09 -11.50 2.47
CA PRO A 48 -6.33 -11.76 1.06
C PRO A 48 -5.23 -11.15 0.19
N VAL A 49 -5.09 -11.61 -1.05
CA VAL A 49 -4.22 -10.96 -2.05
C VAL A 49 -4.86 -9.73 -2.68
N ASN A 50 -6.20 -9.63 -2.65
CA ASN A 50 -6.96 -8.54 -3.24
C ASN A 50 -7.79 -7.84 -2.16
N PHE A 51 -7.42 -6.60 -1.83
CA PHE A 51 -8.11 -5.78 -0.85
C PHE A 51 -9.14 -4.88 -1.53
N SER A 52 -10.36 -5.43 -1.69
CA SER A 52 -11.53 -4.71 -2.22
C SER A 52 -12.40 -4.08 -1.13
N LEU A 53 -12.03 -4.22 0.13
CA LEU A 53 -12.70 -3.68 1.31
C LEU A 53 -11.75 -2.74 2.08
N GLY A 54 -12.24 -2.08 3.14
CA GLY A 54 -11.45 -1.21 4.01
C GLY A 54 -10.47 -1.91 4.95
N ASP A 55 -10.03 -3.13 4.60
CA ASP A 55 -9.18 -3.98 5.42
C ASP A 55 -7.79 -3.39 5.66
N THR A 56 -7.18 -3.73 6.79
CA THR A 56 -5.85 -3.26 7.19
C THR A 56 -4.90 -4.44 7.40
N ILE A 57 -3.73 -4.39 6.78
CA ILE A 57 -2.58 -5.22 7.15
C ILE A 57 -1.70 -4.43 8.10
N LEU A 58 -1.36 -5.02 9.24
CA LEU A 58 -0.38 -4.51 10.18
C LEU A 58 0.75 -5.53 10.34
N ILE A 59 1.94 -5.14 9.91
CA ILE A 59 3.19 -5.85 10.21
C ILE A 59 3.81 -5.19 11.43
N ASP A 60 3.65 -5.85 12.57
CA ASP A 60 4.02 -5.31 13.88
C ASP A 60 5.54 -5.25 14.07
N ASN A 61 5.97 -4.46 15.05
CA ASN A 61 7.38 -4.24 15.31
C ASN A 61 8.10 -5.56 15.67
N GLY A 62 9.32 -5.73 15.16
CA GLY A 62 10.13 -6.94 15.38
C GLY A 62 9.75 -8.14 14.51
N HIS A 63 8.70 -8.07 13.69
CA HIS A 63 8.33 -9.13 12.75
C HIS A 63 8.92 -8.89 11.35
N ASN A 64 9.41 -9.96 10.74
CA ASN A 64 9.84 -10.00 9.35
C ASN A 64 8.87 -10.88 8.56
N VAL A 65 8.01 -10.25 7.76
CA VAL A 65 7.06 -10.94 6.89
C VAL A 65 7.61 -11.00 5.48
N LEU A 66 7.70 -12.23 4.94
CA LEU A 66 8.13 -12.48 3.58
C LEU A 66 6.90 -12.50 2.65
N LEU A 67 6.79 -11.52 1.77
CA LEU A 67 5.77 -11.45 0.72
C LEU A 67 6.08 -12.51 -0.34
N ASP A 68 5.30 -13.59 -0.34
CA ASP A 68 5.42 -14.74 -1.25
C ASP A 68 4.27 -14.84 -2.26
N GLN A 69 3.50 -13.75 -2.38
CA GLN A 69 2.40 -13.58 -3.31
C GLN A 69 2.21 -12.10 -3.64
N ASP A 70 1.75 -11.81 -4.86
CA ASP A 70 1.41 -10.46 -5.27
C ASP A 70 0.18 -9.95 -4.51
N ILE A 71 0.17 -8.66 -4.16
CA ILE A 71 -0.95 -8.05 -3.44
C ILE A 71 -1.44 -6.78 -4.13
N THR A 72 -2.75 -6.59 -4.14
CA THR A 72 -3.41 -5.42 -4.75
C THR A 72 -4.40 -4.77 -3.78
N PHE A 73 -4.25 -3.46 -3.59
CA PHE A 73 -5.13 -2.61 -2.80
C PHE A 73 -6.03 -1.75 -3.69
N SER A 74 -7.29 -2.18 -3.84
CA SER A 74 -8.30 -1.57 -4.73
C SER A 74 -9.35 -0.72 -4.04
N HIS A 75 -9.30 -0.63 -2.71
CA HIS A 75 -10.26 0.15 -1.93
C HIS A 75 -9.57 1.31 -1.19
N ALA A 76 -10.19 2.49 -1.17
CA ALA A 76 -9.60 3.71 -0.61
C ALA A 76 -9.36 3.65 0.89
N ALA A 77 -10.21 2.89 1.60
CA ALA A 77 -10.03 2.66 3.03
C ALA A 77 -9.07 1.52 3.36
N ALA A 78 -8.58 0.76 2.36
CA ALA A 78 -7.61 -0.29 2.62
C ALA A 78 -6.27 0.31 3.06
N GLN A 79 -5.56 -0.39 3.94
CA GLN A 79 -4.31 0.12 4.51
C GLN A 79 -3.24 -0.96 4.62
N LEU A 80 -2.01 -0.58 4.28
CA LEU A 80 -0.79 -1.30 4.61
C LEU A 80 0.00 -0.49 5.65
N ASP A 81 0.11 -1.00 6.88
CA ASP A 81 0.88 -0.42 7.99
C ASP A 81 2.07 -1.33 8.32
N ILE A 82 3.28 -0.83 8.09
CA ILE A 82 4.53 -1.58 8.25
C ILE A 82 5.36 -0.93 9.35
N ARG A 83 5.44 -1.61 10.50
CA ARG A 83 6.24 -1.22 11.67
C ARG A 83 7.44 -2.12 11.87
N GLY A 84 7.30 -3.40 11.51
CA GLY A 84 8.41 -4.35 11.37
C GLY A 84 9.04 -4.29 9.99
N MET A 85 9.23 -5.44 9.35
CA MET A 85 9.73 -5.55 7.98
C MET A 85 8.77 -6.33 7.09
N LEU A 86 8.46 -5.79 5.91
CA LEU A 86 7.86 -6.51 4.79
C LEU A 86 8.90 -6.63 3.68
N ARG A 87 9.21 -7.86 3.24
CA ARG A 87 10.18 -8.08 2.17
C ARG A 87 9.66 -9.03 1.10
N SER A 88 9.90 -8.77 -0.19
CA SER A 88 9.57 -9.76 -1.24
C SER A 88 10.44 -11.03 -1.15
N ALA A 89 9.84 -12.19 -1.41
CA ALA A 89 10.55 -13.47 -1.49
C ALA A 89 11.41 -13.60 -2.75
N GLY A 90 10.95 -12.95 -3.82
CA GLY A 90 11.52 -12.91 -5.15
C GLY A 90 11.00 -11.67 -5.87
N SER A 91 10.15 -11.88 -6.88
CA SER A 91 9.64 -10.84 -7.78
C SER A 91 8.22 -10.37 -7.44
N GLU A 92 7.75 -10.63 -6.22
CA GLU A 92 6.40 -10.25 -5.81
C GLU A 92 6.23 -8.72 -5.82
N TYR A 93 5.05 -8.28 -6.21
CA TYR A 93 4.73 -6.87 -6.34
C TYR A 93 3.57 -6.43 -5.44
N ILE A 94 3.57 -5.13 -5.11
CA ILE A 94 2.47 -4.46 -4.41
C ILE A 94 1.85 -3.43 -5.34
N ASN A 95 0.54 -3.51 -5.59
CA ASN A 95 -0.19 -2.55 -6.41
C ASN A 95 -1.24 -1.79 -5.61
N PHE A 96 -1.20 -0.47 -5.68
CA PHE A 96 -2.18 0.43 -5.09
C PHE A 96 -2.97 1.13 -6.19
N ASN A 97 -4.20 0.65 -6.43
CA ASN A 97 -5.12 1.20 -7.44
C ASN A 97 -6.37 1.87 -6.84
N GLY A 98 -6.56 1.79 -5.52
CA GLY A 98 -7.77 2.23 -4.84
C GLY A 98 -7.76 3.57 -4.11
N SER A 99 -6.71 4.41 -4.19
CA SER A 99 -6.50 5.52 -3.23
C SER A 99 -6.28 5.05 -1.79
N SER A 100 -5.67 3.88 -1.64
CA SER A 100 -5.41 3.23 -0.36
C SER A 100 -4.28 3.92 0.42
N LYS A 101 -4.15 3.58 1.70
CA LYS A 101 -3.13 4.16 2.59
C LYS A 101 -1.92 3.27 2.70
N LEU A 102 -0.74 3.87 2.59
CA LEU A 102 0.54 3.23 2.87
C LEU A 102 1.19 3.95 4.06
N SER A 103 1.54 3.21 5.11
CA SER A 103 2.32 3.72 6.24
C SER A 103 3.53 2.81 6.46
N VAL A 104 4.72 3.41 6.45
CA VAL A 104 5.99 2.72 6.65
C VAL A 104 6.76 3.43 7.76
N SER A 105 6.78 2.83 8.95
CA SER A 105 7.63 3.25 10.07
C SER A 105 8.80 2.29 10.31
N GLY A 106 8.67 1.04 9.85
CA GLY A 106 9.75 0.06 9.82
C GLY A 106 10.46 0.00 8.45
N THR A 107 10.55 -1.19 7.86
CA THR A 107 11.19 -1.41 6.55
C THR A 107 10.23 -2.06 5.56
N LEU A 108 10.06 -1.47 4.40
CA LEU A 108 9.45 -2.08 3.23
C LEU A 108 10.56 -2.33 2.20
N ASP A 109 10.80 -3.57 1.80
CA ASP A 109 11.86 -3.96 0.86
C ASP A 109 11.32 -4.91 -0.21
N ILE A 110 10.91 -4.38 -1.35
CA ILE A 110 10.12 -5.12 -2.34
C ILE A 110 10.66 -4.95 -3.75
N ASP A 111 10.47 -5.98 -4.57
CA ASP A 111 10.89 -5.95 -5.97
C ASP A 111 10.14 -4.86 -6.74
N SER A 112 8.81 -4.88 -6.72
CA SER A 112 8.02 -4.00 -7.58
C SER A 112 6.86 -3.35 -6.84
N MET A 113 6.66 -2.05 -7.06
CA MET A 113 5.50 -1.31 -6.56
C MET A 113 4.82 -0.54 -7.68
N ALA A 114 3.49 -0.56 -7.70
CA ALA A 114 2.68 0.33 -8.53
C ALA A 114 1.83 1.25 -7.64
N LEU A 115 1.99 2.55 -7.84
CA LEU A 115 1.27 3.64 -7.17
C LEU A 115 0.41 4.35 -8.19
N VAL A 116 -0.76 3.77 -8.47
CA VAL A 116 -1.70 4.33 -9.47
C VAL A 116 -2.54 5.43 -8.83
N ASN A 117 -3.03 5.18 -7.61
CA ASN A 117 -3.71 6.16 -6.79
C ASN A 117 -3.32 5.89 -5.34
N VAL A 118 -2.30 6.60 -4.84
CA VAL A 118 -2.00 6.63 -3.41
C VAL A 118 -2.10 8.06 -2.95
N THR A 119 -3.15 8.33 -2.18
CA THR A 119 -3.45 9.67 -1.67
C THR A 119 -2.60 10.02 -0.46
N ASN A 120 -2.27 9.04 0.38
CA ASN A 120 -1.52 9.24 1.62
C ASN A 120 -0.46 8.13 1.79
N ALA A 121 0.77 8.40 1.38
CA ALA A 121 1.92 7.58 1.77
C ALA A 121 2.66 8.26 2.93
N ASP A 122 2.63 7.67 4.12
CA ASP A 122 3.38 8.18 5.28
C ASP A 122 4.64 7.33 5.48
N ILE A 123 5.79 7.87 5.09
CA ILE A 123 7.07 7.17 5.13
C ILE A 123 7.96 7.82 6.20
N ASN A 124 8.00 7.19 7.37
CA ASN A 124 8.88 7.55 8.49
C ASN A 124 10.04 6.55 8.67
N GLY A 125 9.97 5.39 8.03
CA GLY A 125 11.00 4.36 8.01
C GLY A 125 11.73 4.28 6.66
N GLN A 126 12.16 3.06 6.29
CA GLN A 126 12.85 2.78 5.03
C GLN A 126 11.90 2.11 4.03
N CYS A 127 11.76 2.69 2.85
CA CYS A 127 11.02 2.12 1.73
C CYS A 127 11.98 1.87 0.58
N ASN A 128 12.38 0.61 0.38
CA ASN A 128 13.26 0.18 -0.70
C ASN A 128 12.42 -0.54 -1.74
N VAL A 129 12.40 0.00 -2.96
CA VAL A 129 11.64 -0.54 -4.08
C VAL A 129 12.60 -0.69 -5.25
N LYS A 130 12.69 -1.87 -5.88
CA LYS A 130 13.55 -1.97 -7.06
C LYS A 130 12.92 -1.27 -8.26
N LYS A 131 11.65 -1.57 -8.52
CA LYS A 131 10.88 -1.06 -9.66
C LYS A 131 9.66 -0.31 -9.18
N LEU A 132 9.66 1.01 -9.33
CA LEU A 132 8.53 1.85 -8.98
C LEU A 132 7.80 2.33 -10.24
N ARG A 133 6.51 2.01 -10.34
CA ARG A 133 5.59 2.64 -11.28
C ARG A 133 4.73 3.65 -10.55
N CYS A 134 4.81 4.92 -10.95
CA CYS A 134 4.14 6.02 -10.26
C CYS A 134 3.24 6.80 -11.24
N LEU A 135 1.94 6.87 -10.93
CA LEU A 135 1.00 7.79 -11.57
C LEU A 135 0.80 9.02 -10.68
N ILE A 136 0.47 8.82 -9.39
CA ILE A 136 0.39 9.90 -8.42
C ILE A 136 0.97 9.39 -7.10
N PHE A 137 2.01 10.06 -6.63
CA PHE A 137 2.59 9.83 -5.32
C PHE A 137 2.91 11.15 -4.63
N SER A 138 2.39 11.27 -3.42
CA SER A 138 2.82 12.27 -2.46
C SER A 138 3.12 11.52 -1.16
N ALA A 139 4.37 11.57 -0.75
CA ALA A 139 4.76 11.09 0.57
C ALA A 139 4.79 12.22 1.59
N THR A 140 4.55 11.86 2.85
CA THR A 140 4.82 12.64 4.04
C THR A 140 5.77 11.87 4.96
N GLY A 141 6.23 12.51 6.03
CA GLY A 141 7.12 11.88 7.02
C GLY A 141 8.60 12.13 6.74
N SER A 142 9.46 11.63 7.63
CA SER A 142 10.91 11.90 7.63
C SER A 142 11.79 10.73 7.18
N GLY A 143 11.18 9.69 6.61
CA GLY A 143 11.86 8.46 6.19
C GLY A 143 12.56 8.59 4.84
N SER A 144 12.84 7.44 4.23
CA SER A 144 13.45 7.37 2.90
C SER A 144 12.68 6.46 1.94
N LEU A 145 12.65 6.85 0.68
CA LEU A 145 12.28 6.01 -0.45
C LEU A 145 13.52 5.83 -1.33
N LEU A 146 13.99 4.59 -1.49
CA LEU A 146 15.05 4.23 -2.42
C LEU A 146 14.45 3.48 -3.60
N ILE A 147 14.73 3.95 -4.81
CA ILE A 147 14.41 3.27 -6.06
C ILE A 147 15.70 2.74 -6.67
N SER A 148 15.90 1.42 -6.68
CA SER A 148 17.21 0.84 -6.97
C SER A 148 17.45 0.37 -8.41
N GLU A 149 16.40 0.07 -9.17
CA GLU A 149 16.53 -0.43 -10.56
C GLU A 149 15.78 0.40 -11.58
N ARG A 150 14.48 0.70 -11.37
CA ARG A 150 13.68 1.39 -12.38
C ARG A 150 12.59 2.26 -11.79
N LEU A 151 12.42 3.45 -12.35
CA LEU A 151 11.31 4.36 -12.10
C LEU A 151 10.52 4.60 -13.39
N HIS A 152 9.26 4.21 -13.45
CA HIS A 152 8.32 4.63 -14.50
C HIS A 152 7.40 5.73 -13.99
N LEU A 153 7.47 6.91 -14.61
CA LEU A 153 6.67 8.07 -14.27
C LEU A 153 5.58 8.31 -15.32
N TYR A 154 4.34 8.00 -14.95
CA TYR A 154 3.14 8.29 -15.75
C TYR A 154 2.43 9.57 -15.28
N GLY A 155 2.77 10.07 -14.10
CA GLY A 155 2.29 11.33 -13.54
C GLY A 155 3.28 11.84 -12.49
N SER A 156 2.81 12.36 -11.35
CA SER A 156 3.65 13.08 -10.40
C SER A 156 4.27 12.18 -9.33
N LEU A 157 5.60 12.27 -9.16
CA LEU A 157 6.33 11.81 -7.99
C LEU A 157 6.77 13.04 -7.18
N SER A 158 6.08 13.29 -6.08
CA SER A 158 6.33 14.46 -5.23
C SER A 158 6.80 14.08 -3.84
N ASN A 159 7.68 14.92 -3.31
CA ASN A 159 8.08 14.90 -1.91
C ASN A 159 7.55 16.17 -1.26
N THR A 160 6.64 16.08 -0.31
CA THR A 160 6.09 17.26 0.39
C THR A 160 6.55 17.37 1.84
N GLY A 161 7.25 16.34 2.38
CA GLY A 161 7.24 16.04 3.81
C GLY A 161 8.58 15.94 4.54
N GLY A 162 9.72 16.30 3.96
CA GLY A 162 11.02 16.17 4.63
C GLY A 162 11.64 14.76 4.54
N HIS A 163 10.98 13.83 3.86
CA HIS A 163 11.55 12.53 3.52
C HIS A 163 12.63 12.69 2.46
N THR A 164 13.40 11.63 2.22
CA THR A 164 14.40 11.59 1.14
C THR A 164 13.97 10.59 0.07
N ILE A 165 13.87 11.03 -1.18
CA ILE A 165 13.70 10.15 -2.34
C ILE A 165 15.05 10.01 -3.04
N ASN A 166 15.60 8.80 -3.01
CA ASN A 166 16.86 8.45 -3.64
C ASN A 166 16.58 7.55 -4.84
N ILE A 167 17.10 7.93 -6.00
CA ILE A 167 17.16 7.06 -7.17
C ILE A 167 18.61 6.59 -7.30
N ALA A 168 18.82 5.27 -7.29
CA ALA A 168 20.16 4.70 -7.27
C ALA A 168 20.94 5.06 -8.55
N PRO A 169 22.29 5.17 -8.49
CA PRO A 169 23.12 5.65 -9.61
C PRO A 169 22.92 4.96 -10.96
N ASN A 170 22.49 3.71 -10.96
CA ASN A 170 22.30 2.89 -12.18
C ASN A 170 20.82 2.58 -12.45
N ALA A 171 19.90 3.26 -11.78
CA ALA A 171 18.47 3.05 -11.99
C ALA A 171 18.01 3.73 -13.30
N GLU A 172 17.18 3.04 -14.07
CA GLU A 172 16.57 3.59 -15.27
C GLU A 172 15.37 4.48 -14.90
N ILE A 173 15.28 5.68 -15.47
CA ILE A 173 14.12 6.56 -15.31
C ILE A 173 13.39 6.63 -16.66
N HIS A 174 12.13 6.18 -16.70
CA HIS A 174 11.28 6.23 -17.88
C HIS A 174 10.17 7.25 -17.67
N MET A 175 10.26 8.36 -18.40
CA MET A 175 9.28 9.44 -18.37
C MET A 175 8.18 9.15 -19.41
N ALA A 176 6.98 8.80 -18.97
CA ALA A 176 5.82 8.50 -19.80
C ALA A 176 4.70 9.53 -19.58
N GLY A 177 5.06 10.82 -19.61
CA GLY A 177 4.14 11.94 -19.34
C GLY A 177 4.09 12.38 -17.87
N GLY A 178 4.94 11.82 -17.01
CA GLY A 178 5.06 12.20 -15.60
C GLY A 178 6.06 13.32 -15.31
N GLU A 179 6.16 13.69 -14.03
CA GLU A 179 7.05 14.74 -13.51
C GLU A 179 7.58 14.35 -12.12
N ILE A 180 8.82 14.74 -11.82
CA ILE A 180 9.37 14.73 -10.47
C ILE A 180 9.20 16.13 -9.89
N ILE A 181 8.43 16.23 -8.80
CA ILE A 181 8.09 17.52 -8.18
C ILE A 181 8.81 17.61 -6.83
N PRO A 182 10.03 18.17 -6.78
CA PRO A 182 10.64 18.55 -5.52
C PRO A 182 9.79 19.65 -4.87
N SER A 183 9.25 19.37 -3.69
CA SER A 183 8.49 20.36 -2.92
C SER A 183 8.80 20.23 -1.42
N GLY A 184 8.36 21.20 -0.62
CA GLY A 184 8.58 21.18 0.83
C GLY A 184 10.06 21.15 1.24
N THR A 185 10.35 20.46 2.35
CA THR A 185 11.70 20.33 2.94
C THR A 185 12.43 19.04 2.56
N GLY A 186 11.85 18.24 1.67
CA GLY A 186 12.39 16.94 1.33
C GLY A 186 13.56 17.01 0.33
N ILE A 187 14.34 15.93 0.30
CA ILE A 187 15.51 15.82 -0.57
C ILE A 187 15.22 14.84 -1.69
N PHE A 188 15.54 15.23 -2.92
CA PHE A 188 15.63 14.33 -4.07
C PHE A 188 17.11 14.12 -4.42
N THR A 189 17.56 12.88 -4.39
CA THR A 189 18.89 12.50 -4.88
C THR A 189 18.72 11.74 -6.17
N LEU A 190 19.10 12.38 -7.28
CA LEU A 190 19.16 11.78 -8.59
C LEU A 190 20.61 11.35 -8.91
N PRO A 191 20.81 10.29 -9.69
CA PRO A 191 22.11 10.06 -10.32
C PRO A 191 22.52 11.28 -11.15
N SER A 192 23.81 11.55 -11.21
CA SER A 192 24.33 12.52 -12.18
C SER A 192 23.98 12.07 -13.60
N SER A 193 23.45 13.00 -14.39
CA SER A 193 23.01 12.84 -15.79
C SER A 193 21.87 11.83 -15.97
N TYR A 194 20.62 12.29 -15.86
CA TYR A 194 19.50 11.58 -16.47
C TYR A 194 19.24 12.20 -17.85
N ASP A 195 19.28 11.39 -18.91
CA ASP A 195 18.81 11.80 -20.24
C ASP A 195 17.28 11.69 -20.25
N VAL A 196 16.62 12.79 -20.60
CA VAL A 196 15.15 12.88 -20.82
C VAL A 196 14.84 12.55 -22.27
#